data_AF-A0A8T5F980-F1
#
_entry.id   AF-A0A8T5F980-F1
#
_cell.length_a   1.000
_cell.length_b   1.000
_cell.length_c   1.000
_cell.angle_alpha   90.00
_cell.angle_beta   90.00
_cell.angle_gamma   90.00
#
_symmetry.space_group_name_H-M   'P 1'
#
loop_
_entity.id
_entity.type
_entity.pdbx_description
1 polymer ?
#
loop_
_entity_poly.entity_id
_entity_poly.type
_entity_poly.pdbx_seq_one_letter_code
_entity_poly.pdbx_strand_id
1 'polypeptide(L)'
;MAKTRKDFSNESEYLEYRKMMNEKSKEYHEKNRMQVNKKRMERYYGNHQEELKKAKKYNDSHKKEHAQYYQKNRINIRIKAKKFYDEHPELMSEQKRKQYHKSPEKYKGKALQRYQTVVKKFKEIVMSYYSKKNTECRLCKEKGLDFLNIDHIEGRKEVGHSREVKGAKLYHFLIKHNFPEGYQVLCWNCNNIKKIREPKKLSQTIKDIKSREREADRKIKVMTYYSKGKPKCKCCKYSKSLDGLTIDHIEGRKNVKHSKKLGGGKLYYWLIQNKFPSEFQVLCFNCNSAKSDKGKCPHKLKTT
;
A
#
# COMPACT_ATOMS: atom_id res chain seq x y z
N MET A 1 -1.85 42.29 43.93
CA MET A 1 -0.52 42.31 44.58
C MET A 1 -0.41 41.11 45.51
N ALA A 2 0.75 40.47 45.61
CA ALA A 2 0.92 39.32 46.52
C ALA A 2 0.97 39.81 47.97
N LYS A 3 0.20 39.17 48.87
CA LYS A 3 0.23 39.50 50.29
C LYS A 3 1.57 39.07 50.88
N THR A 4 2.16 39.93 51.69
CA THR A 4 3.40 39.72 52.41
C THR A 4 3.10 39.33 53.86
N ARG A 5 4.13 38.91 54.61
CA ARG A 5 3.98 38.50 56.02
C ARG A 5 3.33 39.56 56.92
N LYS A 6 3.50 40.85 56.58
CA LYS A 6 2.93 41.99 57.34
C LYS A 6 1.42 42.15 57.19
N ASP A 7 0.81 41.44 56.23
CA ASP A 7 -0.62 41.55 55.90
C ASP A 7 -1.49 40.54 56.69
N PHE A 8 -0.92 39.84 57.68
CA PHE A 8 -1.58 38.79 58.44
C PHE A 8 -1.46 39.04 59.94
N SER A 9 -2.48 38.65 60.71
CA SER A 9 -2.57 38.96 62.14
C SER A 9 -1.61 38.10 62.99
N ASN A 10 -1.24 36.92 62.49
CA ASN A 10 -0.34 35.99 63.14
C ASN A 10 0.42 35.11 62.12
N GLU A 11 1.45 34.40 62.59
CA GLU A 11 2.30 33.56 61.75
C GLU A 11 1.58 32.37 61.12
N SER A 12 0.59 31.80 61.83
CA SER A 12 -0.15 30.63 61.36
C SER A 12 -0.95 30.97 60.11
N GLU A 13 -1.65 32.12 60.12
CA GLU A 13 -2.40 32.62 58.95
C GLU A 13 -1.51 32.86 57.74
N TYR A 14 -0.31 33.43 57.94
CA TYR A 14 0.66 33.63 56.87
C TYR A 14 1.16 32.30 56.28
N LEU A 15 1.46 31.30 57.13
CA LEU A 15 1.90 29.98 56.68
C LEU A 15 0.80 29.24 55.91
N GLU A 16 -0.46 29.36 56.33
CA GLU A 16 -1.61 28.77 55.64
C GLU A 16 -1.84 29.44 54.28
N TYR A 17 -1.77 30.77 54.20
CA TYR A 17 -1.77 31.50 52.93
C TYR A 17 -0.65 31.02 51.98
N ARG A 18 0.57 30.84 52.50
CA ARG A 18 1.72 30.38 51.70
C ARG A 18 1.52 28.94 51.20
N LYS A 19 0.98 28.04 52.02
CA LYS A 19 0.63 26.67 51.60
C LYS A 19 -0.40 26.68 50.47
N MET A 20 -1.50 27.43 50.63
CA MET A 20 -2.52 27.59 49.59
C MET A 20 -1.93 28.15 48.29
N MET A 21 -1.05 29.15 48.37
CA MET A 21 -0.41 29.73 47.18
C MET A 21 0.54 28.75 46.49
N ASN A 22 1.25 27.91 47.25
CA ASN A 22 2.09 26.86 46.69
C ASN A 22 1.26 25.79 45.97
N GLU A 23 0.11 25.39 46.51
CA GLU A 23 -0.80 24.45 45.85
C GLU A 23 -1.39 25.03 44.57
N LYS A 24 -1.87 26.27 44.60
CA LYS A 24 -2.33 26.99 43.40
C LYS A 24 -1.22 27.10 42.35
N SER A 25 0.02 27.32 42.76
CA SER A 25 1.19 27.34 41.87
C SER A 25 1.47 25.96 41.25
N LYS A 26 1.41 24.87 42.05
CA LYS A 26 1.56 23.50 41.55
C LYS A 26 0.49 23.16 40.52
N GLU A 27 -0.78 23.44 40.81
CA GLU A 27 -1.88 23.23 39.86
C GLU A 27 -1.71 24.05 38.59
N TYR A 28 -1.32 25.31 38.71
CA TYR A 28 -1.03 26.16 37.57
C TYR A 28 0.09 25.56 36.70
N HIS A 29 1.19 25.12 37.32
CA HIS A 29 2.32 24.52 36.63
C HIS A 29 1.98 23.18 35.97
N GLU A 30 1.08 22.39 36.56
CA GLU A 30 0.60 21.14 35.98
C GLU A 30 -0.31 21.40 34.77
N LYS A 31 -1.31 22.27 34.91
CA LYS A 31 -2.23 22.67 33.83
C LYS A 31 -1.49 23.36 32.67
N ASN A 32 -0.44 24.13 32.95
CA ASN A 32 0.30 24.94 31.96
C ASN A 32 1.71 24.41 31.66
N ARG A 33 1.98 23.13 31.97
CA ARG A 33 3.32 22.52 31.91
C ARG A 33 4.06 22.78 30.60
N MET A 34 3.36 22.65 29.47
CA MET A 34 3.95 22.89 28.15
C MET A 34 4.37 24.35 27.93
N GLN A 35 3.54 25.31 28.33
CA GLN A 35 3.81 26.73 28.15
C GLN A 35 4.93 27.22 29.08
N VAL A 36 4.91 26.77 30.35
CA VAL A 36 5.97 27.07 31.33
C VAL A 36 7.31 26.50 30.86
N ASN A 37 7.32 25.24 30.41
CA ASN A 37 8.53 24.62 29.86
C ASN A 37 9.05 25.37 28.63
N LYS A 38 8.16 25.80 27.73
CA LYS A 38 8.55 26.58 26.54
C LYS A 38 9.26 27.88 26.95
N LYS A 39 8.68 28.68 27.84
CA LYS A 39 9.29 29.92 28.34
C LYS A 39 10.62 29.69 29.06
N ARG A 40 10.71 28.60 29.84
CA ARG A 40 11.95 28.20 30.51
C ARG A 40 13.04 27.85 29.49
N MET A 41 12.70 27.09 28.44
CA MET A 41 13.63 26.74 27.38
C MET A 41 14.07 27.97 26.58
N GLU A 42 13.16 28.88 26.25
CA GLU A 42 13.50 30.15 25.58
C GLU A 42 14.51 30.97 26.39
N ARG A 43 14.30 31.09 27.71
CA ARG A 43 15.26 31.74 28.62
C ARG A 43 16.61 31.02 28.66
N TYR A 44 16.60 29.69 28.75
CA TYR A 44 17.83 28.90 28.77
C TYR A 44 18.63 29.10 27.48
N TYR A 45 18.00 28.93 26.31
CA TYR A 45 18.66 29.11 25.03
C TYR A 45 19.12 30.55 24.79
N GLY A 46 18.37 31.55 25.26
CA GLY A 46 18.79 32.96 25.21
C GLY A 46 20.05 33.22 26.03
N ASN A 47 20.12 32.68 27.25
CA ASN A 47 21.23 32.93 28.17
C ASN A 47 22.50 32.11 27.84
N HIS A 48 22.38 30.97 27.14
CA HIS A 48 23.50 30.04 26.90
C HIS A 48 23.91 29.95 25.42
N GLN A 49 23.60 30.97 24.60
CA GLN A 49 23.90 30.94 23.16
C GLN A 49 25.38 30.71 22.85
N GLU A 50 26.28 31.39 23.56
CA GLU A 50 27.73 31.28 23.37
C GLU A 50 28.26 29.88 23.71
N GLU A 51 27.82 29.30 24.83
CA GLU A 51 28.22 27.95 25.25
C GLU A 51 27.71 26.89 24.27
N LEU A 52 26.48 27.02 23.78
CA LEU A 52 25.90 26.12 22.79
C LEU A 52 26.65 26.20 21.45
N LYS A 53 27.08 27.40 21.03
CA LYS A 53 27.93 27.57 19.84
C LYS A 53 29.29 26.89 20.01
N LYS A 54 29.94 27.04 21.17
CA LYS A 54 31.21 26.38 21.50
C LYS A 54 31.07 24.85 21.51
N ALA A 55 30.03 24.33 22.16
CA ALA A 55 29.73 22.90 22.20
C ALA A 55 29.45 22.33 20.79
N LYS A 56 28.75 23.09 19.94
CA LYS A 56 28.52 22.68 18.54
C LYS A 56 29.82 22.62 17.75
N LYS A 57 30.66 23.66 17.82
CA LYS A 57 31.97 23.67 17.15
C LYS A 57 32.86 22.51 17.59
N TYR A 58 32.88 22.21 18.90
CA TYR A 58 33.61 21.07 19.45
C TYR A 58 33.09 19.73 18.91
N ASN A 59 31.78 19.51 18.92
CA ASN A 59 31.19 18.28 18.39
C ASN A 59 31.42 18.11 16.89
N ASP A 60 31.39 19.20 16.12
CA ASP A 60 31.67 19.18 14.69
C ASP A 60 33.15 18.86 14.41
N SER A 61 34.09 19.41 15.19
CA SER A 61 35.52 19.12 15.03
C SER A 61 35.89 17.68 15.41
N HIS A 62 35.18 17.07 16.37
CA HIS A 62 35.43 15.70 16.83
C HIS A 62 34.53 14.65 16.15
N LYS A 63 33.73 15.06 15.16
CA LYS A 63 32.76 14.19 14.47
C LYS A 63 33.39 12.95 13.84
N LYS A 64 34.61 13.10 13.30
CA LYS A 64 35.36 11.98 12.67
C LYS A 64 35.84 10.98 13.72
N GLU A 65 36.36 11.45 14.84
CA GLU A 65 36.79 10.59 15.95
C GLU A 65 35.62 9.85 16.59
N HIS A 66 34.49 10.54 16.81
CA HIS A 66 33.26 9.89 17.26
C HIS A 66 32.82 8.78 16.30
N ALA A 67 32.81 9.04 14.99
CA ALA A 67 32.45 8.04 13.99
C ALA A 67 33.39 6.81 14.03
N GLN A 68 34.70 7.03 14.17
CA GLN A 68 35.70 5.97 14.31
C GLN A 68 35.51 5.17 15.60
N TYR A 69 35.24 5.83 16.73
CA TYR A 69 34.93 5.18 17.99
C TYR A 69 33.68 4.28 17.87
N TYR A 70 32.60 4.78 17.27
CA TYR A 70 31.38 4.00 17.03
C TYR A 70 31.64 2.79 16.12
N GLN A 71 32.50 2.94 15.12
CA GLN A 71 32.85 1.84 14.22
C GLN A 71 33.65 0.75 14.94
N LYS A 72 34.68 1.14 15.72
CA LYS A 72 35.49 0.23 16.53
C LYS A 72 34.68 -0.49 17.61
N ASN A 73 33.71 0.20 18.23
CA ASN A 73 32.93 -0.32 19.36
C ASN A 73 31.52 -0.82 18.96
N ARG A 74 31.24 -0.94 17.66
CA ARG A 74 29.91 -1.20 17.12
C ARG A 74 29.25 -2.45 17.70
N ILE A 75 30.03 -3.52 17.89
CA ILE A 75 29.54 -4.80 18.41
C ILE A 75 29.10 -4.64 19.86
N ASN A 76 29.97 -4.10 20.71
CA ASN A 76 29.67 -3.90 22.14
C ASN A 76 28.49 -2.94 22.36
N ILE A 77 28.40 -1.86 21.58
CA ILE A 77 27.26 -0.94 21.62
C ILE A 77 25.96 -1.65 21.26
N ARG A 78 25.98 -2.53 20.25
CA ARG A 78 24.80 -3.32 19.85
C ARG A 78 24.42 -4.38 20.87
N ILE A 79 25.39 -5.03 21.49
CA ILE A 79 25.13 -6.02 22.56
C ILE A 79 24.44 -5.33 23.74
N LYS A 80 24.99 -4.19 24.20
CA LYS A 80 24.37 -3.39 25.27
C LYS A 80 22.97 -2.91 24.90
N ALA A 81 22.77 -2.43 23.67
CA ALA A 81 21.46 -2.04 23.19
C ALA A 81 20.48 -3.23 23.16
N LYS A 82 20.90 -4.39 22.65
CA LYS A 82 20.06 -5.59 22.62
C LYS A 82 19.64 -6.01 24.02
N LYS A 83 20.58 -6.08 24.97
CA LYS A 83 20.31 -6.41 26.38
C LYS A 83 19.26 -5.48 26.99
N PHE A 84 19.43 -4.17 26.81
CA PHE A 84 18.45 -3.17 27.25
C PHE A 84 17.07 -3.36 26.62
N TYR A 85 17.00 -3.65 25.32
CA TYR A 85 15.72 -3.90 24.64
C TYR A 85 15.01 -5.15 25.16
N ASP A 86 15.78 -6.21 25.43
CA ASP A 86 15.27 -7.48 25.95
C ASP A 86 14.79 -7.33 27.42
N GLU A 87 15.45 -6.49 28.22
CA GLU A 87 15.09 -6.18 29.62
C GLU A 87 13.91 -5.19 29.75
N HIS A 88 13.61 -4.39 28.71
CA HIS A 88 12.56 -3.36 28.76
C HIS A 88 11.57 -3.41 27.57
N PRO A 89 10.90 -4.55 27.32
CA PRO A 89 10.05 -4.74 26.14
C PRO A 89 8.86 -3.77 26.07
N GLU A 90 8.25 -3.44 27.20
CA GLU A 90 7.09 -2.54 27.28
C GLU A 90 7.46 -1.09 26.94
N LEU A 91 8.58 -0.60 27.48
CA LEU A 91 9.11 0.73 27.20
C LEU A 91 9.42 0.88 25.70
N MET A 92 10.00 -0.16 25.09
CA MET A 92 10.28 -0.15 23.65
C MET A 92 9.03 -0.18 22.78
N SER A 93 8.00 -0.92 23.21
CA SER A 93 6.69 -0.94 22.55
C SER A 93 6.01 0.43 22.62
N GLU A 94 6.00 1.06 23.79
CA GLU A 94 5.42 2.38 24.00
C GLU A 94 6.17 3.47 23.21
N GLN A 95 7.51 3.42 23.19
CA GLN A 95 8.33 4.32 22.38
C GLN A 95 8.06 4.15 20.87
N LYS A 96 7.97 2.92 20.38
CA LYS A 96 7.58 2.65 18.98
C LYS A 96 6.19 3.19 18.68
N ARG A 97 5.23 3.05 19.59
CA ARG A 97 3.87 3.60 19.46
C ARG A 97 3.91 5.13 19.38
N LYS A 98 4.61 5.78 20.30
CA LYS A 98 4.82 7.25 20.32
C LYS A 98 5.49 7.73 19.02
N GLN A 99 6.50 7.01 18.52
CA GLN A 99 7.16 7.34 17.24
C GLN A 99 6.23 7.16 16.03
N TYR A 100 5.41 6.10 16.01
CA TYR A 100 4.41 5.89 14.97
C TYR A 100 3.39 7.03 14.92
N HIS A 101 2.84 7.44 16.07
CA HIS A 101 1.90 8.57 16.15
C HIS A 101 2.52 9.91 15.74
N LYS A 102 3.82 10.12 15.99
CA LYS A 102 4.54 11.33 15.57
C LYS A 102 4.77 11.43 14.06
N SER A 103 4.80 10.31 13.33
CA SER A 103 5.03 10.33 11.87
C SER A 103 4.34 9.18 11.14
N PRO A 104 2.99 9.12 11.14
CA PRO A 104 2.25 7.95 10.63
C PRO A 104 2.59 7.64 9.17
N GLU A 105 2.70 8.67 8.32
CA GLU A 105 2.95 8.49 6.89
C GLU A 105 4.34 7.90 6.57
N LYS A 106 5.36 8.26 7.35
CA LYS A 106 6.70 7.68 7.22
C LYS A 106 6.71 6.18 7.50
N TYR A 107 6.00 5.75 8.54
CA TYR A 107 5.93 4.34 8.93
C TYR A 107 5.01 3.53 8.01
N LYS A 108 3.88 4.11 7.57
CA LYS A 108 3.02 3.53 6.52
C LYS A 108 3.80 3.31 5.23
N GLY A 109 4.58 4.30 4.77
CA GLY A 109 5.40 4.21 3.56
C GLY A 109 6.45 3.09 3.64
N LYS A 110 7.21 3.01 4.74
CA LYS A 110 8.21 1.95 4.95
C LYS A 110 7.59 0.55 5.07
N ALA A 111 6.46 0.43 5.75
CA ALA A 111 5.72 -0.83 5.86
C ALA A 111 5.18 -1.28 4.50
N LEU A 112 4.63 -0.34 3.72
CA LEU A 112 4.16 -0.60 2.36
C LEU A 112 5.30 -1.04 1.44
N GLN A 113 6.45 -0.38 1.47
CA GLN A 113 7.63 -0.76 0.68
C GLN A 113 8.14 -2.16 1.04
N ARG A 114 8.22 -2.47 2.34
CA ARG A 114 8.59 -3.82 2.82
C ARG A 114 7.60 -4.87 2.38
N TYR A 115 6.30 -4.59 2.53
CA TYR A 115 5.22 -5.48 2.09
C TYR A 115 5.32 -5.74 0.58
N GLN A 116 5.47 -4.70 -0.24
CA GLN A 116 5.65 -4.82 -1.69
C GLN A 116 6.86 -5.68 -2.05
N THR A 117 7.99 -5.50 -1.35
CA THR A 117 9.22 -6.27 -1.59
C THR A 117 9.03 -7.75 -1.25
N VAL A 118 8.44 -8.07 -0.10
CA VAL A 118 8.19 -9.45 0.33
C VAL A 118 7.20 -10.14 -0.61
N VAL A 119 6.10 -9.47 -0.94
CA VAL A 119 5.09 -10.02 -1.86
C VAL A 119 5.67 -10.24 -3.26
N LYS A 120 6.54 -9.34 -3.73
CA LYS A 120 7.26 -9.51 -5.00
C LYS A 120 8.12 -10.77 -4.98
N LYS A 121 8.90 -10.99 -3.91
CA LYS A 121 9.72 -12.20 -3.74
C LYS A 121 8.89 -13.48 -3.72
N PHE A 122 7.78 -13.48 -2.96
CA PHE A 122 6.88 -14.65 -2.96
C PHE A 122 6.26 -14.89 -4.33
N LYS A 123 5.87 -13.82 -5.05
CA LYS A 123 5.39 -13.93 -6.42
C LYS A 123 6.46 -14.54 -7.33
N GLU A 124 7.71 -14.10 -7.26
CA GLU A 124 8.83 -14.64 -8.04
C GLU A 124 9.01 -16.15 -7.80
N ILE A 125 9.08 -16.56 -6.53
CA ILE A 125 9.23 -17.97 -6.14
C ILE A 125 8.06 -18.81 -6.68
N VAL A 126 6.83 -18.38 -6.42
CA VAL A 126 5.62 -19.11 -6.81
C VAL A 126 5.48 -19.21 -8.33
N MET A 127 5.70 -18.09 -9.06
CA MET A 127 5.63 -18.12 -10.53
C MET A 127 6.72 -19.00 -11.11
N SER A 128 7.95 -18.93 -10.59
CA SER A 128 9.05 -19.78 -11.05
C SER A 128 8.73 -21.27 -10.85
N TYR A 129 8.22 -21.65 -9.68
CA TYR A 129 7.86 -23.03 -9.38
C TYR A 129 6.82 -23.59 -10.37
N TYR A 130 5.64 -22.96 -10.45
CA TYR A 130 4.54 -23.48 -11.28
C TYR A 130 4.73 -23.28 -12.79
N SER A 131 5.75 -22.53 -13.20
CA SER A 131 6.15 -22.39 -14.61
C SER A 131 7.37 -23.24 -14.98
N LYS A 132 7.83 -24.13 -14.09
CA LYS A 132 9.04 -24.95 -14.28
C LYS A 132 10.28 -24.09 -14.62
N LYS A 133 10.49 -23.02 -13.84
CA LYS A 133 11.59 -22.04 -13.90
C LYS A 133 11.56 -21.02 -15.04
N ASN A 134 10.69 -21.17 -16.05
CA ASN A 134 10.67 -20.26 -17.20
C ASN A 134 9.96 -18.91 -16.94
N THR A 135 9.19 -18.80 -15.84
CA THR A 135 8.39 -17.62 -15.47
C THR A 135 7.57 -17.09 -16.65
N GLU A 136 6.76 -17.99 -17.22
CA GLU A 136 5.95 -17.74 -18.41
C GLU A 136 4.55 -18.33 -18.28
N CYS A 137 3.62 -17.79 -19.06
CA CYS A 137 2.27 -18.34 -19.19
C CYS A 137 2.32 -19.72 -19.84
N ARG A 138 1.66 -20.71 -19.22
CA ARG A 138 1.57 -22.08 -19.75
C ARG A 138 1.02 -22.14 -21.19
N LEU A 139 0.04 -21.30 -21.51
CA LEU A 139 -0.70 -21.36 -22.79
C LEU A 139 -0.07 -20.54 -23.91
N CYS A 140 0.30 -19.29 -23.64
CA CYS A 140 0.72 -18.35 -24.69
C CYS A 140 2.16 -17.86 -24.56
N LYS A 141 2.92 -18.38 -23.58
CA LYS A 141 4.33 -18.05 -23.36
C LYS A 141 4.63 -16.58 -23.04
N GLU A 142 3.61 -15.78 -22.71
CA GLU A 142 3.78 -14.43 -22.19
C GLU A 142 4.70 -14.45 -20.96
N LYS A 143 5.68 -13.55 -20.91
CA LYS A 143 6.69 -13.50 -19.86
C LYS A 143 6.57 -12.24 -19.01
N GLY A 144 7.08 -12.31 -17.80
CA GLY A 144 7.17 -11.17 -16.90
C GLY A 144 6.06 -11.15 -15.85
N LEU A 145 6.47 -10.97 -14.60
CA LEU A 145 5.60 -11.10 -13.43
C LEU A 145 4.41 -10.15 -13.44
N ASP A 146 4.47 -9.05 -14.18
CA ASP A 146 3.38 -8.07 -14.26
C ASP A 146 2.17 -8.61 -15.03
N PHE A 147 2.41 -9.58 -15.91
CA PHE A 147 1.36 -10.18 -16.72
C PHE A 147 0.89 -11.52 -16.17
N LEU A 148 1.67 -12.15 -15.28
CA LEU A 148 1.43 -13.49 -14.76
C LEU A 148 0.66 -13.50 -13.43
N ASN A 149 -0.19 -14.50 -13.30
CA ASN A 149 -0.96 -14.83 -12.10
C ASN A 149 -1.08 -16.35 -11.94
N ILE A 150 -1.53 -16.77 -10.76
CA ILE A 150 -1.85 -18.17 -10.46
C ILE A 150 -3.31 -18.43 -10.82
N ASP A 151 -3.50 -19.49 -11.60
CA ASP A 151 -4.78 -20.05 -11.98
C ASP A 151 -4.99 -21.41 -11.31
N HIS A 152 -6.24 -21.70 -10.95
CA HIS A 152 -6.67 -22.99 -10.45
C HIS A 152 -7.02 -23.89 -11.63
N ILE A 153 -6.35 -25.04 -11.79
CA ILE A 153 -6.51 -25.91 -12.96
C ILE A 153 -7.97 -26.34 -13.12
N GLU A 154 -8.57 -26.89 -12.07
CA GLU A 154 -9.95 -27.40 -12.04
C GLU A 154 -10.94 -26.41 -11.41
N GLY A 155 -10.48 -25.17 -11.22
CA GLY A 155 -11.25 -24.14 -10.54
C GLY A 155 -11.04 -24.14 -9.03
N ARG A 156 -11.47 -23.04 -8.40
CA ARG A 156 -11.16 -22.75 -6.99
C ARG A 156 -11.77 -23.75 -6.01
N LYS A 157 -12.89 -24.38 -6.34
CA LYS A 157 -13.62 -25.26 -5.40
C LYS A 157 -12.84 -26.55 -5.09
N GLU A 158 -12.00 -26.98 -6.02
CA GLU A 158 -11.22 -28.22 -5.91
C GLU A 158 -9.94 -28.04 -5.08
N VAL A 159 -9.54 -26.80 -4.80
CA VAL A 159 -8.36 -26.53 -3.98
C VAL A 159 -8.79 -26.10 -2.57
N GLY A 160 -8.31 -26.82 -1.55
CA GLY A 160 -8.76 -26.74 -0.15
C GLY A 160 -8.45 -25.44 0.60
N HIS A 161 -8.64 -24.26 -0.01
CA HIS A 161 -8.53 -22.96 0.64
C HIS A 161 -9.77 -22.08 0.40
N SER A 162 -10.05 -21.19 1.37
CA SER A 162 -11.21 -20.30 1.28
C SER A 162 -11.12 -19.27 0.14
N ARG A 163 -12.24 -18.58 -0.14
CA ARG A 163 -12.30 -17.47 -1.11
C ARG A 163 -11.48 -16.24 -0.68
N GLU A 164 -11.12 -16.15 0.60
CA GLU A 164 -10.33 -15.06 1.16
C GLU A 164 -8.83 -15.20 0.89
N VAL A 165 -8.38 -16.43 0.62
CA VAL A 165 -7.00 -16.71 0.20
C VAL A 165 -6.84 -16.28 -1.25
N LYS A 166 -6.29 -15.07 -1.43
CA LYS A 166 -6.03 -14.42 -2.72
C LYS A 166 -4.82 -13.49 -2.64
N GLY A 167 -4.23 -13.16 -3.79
CA GLY A 167 -3.07 -12.28 -3.87
C GLY A 167 -1.90 -12.76 -3.00
N ALA A 168 -1.35 -11.88 -2.16
CA ALA A 168 -0.23 -12.22 -1.27
C ALA A 168 -0.51 -13.41 -0.33
N LYS A 169 -1.74 -13.51 0.20
CA LYS A 169 -2.14 -14.63 1.07
C LYS A 169 -2.07 -15.97 0.33
N LEU A 170 -2.42 -15.97 -0.96
CA LEU A 170 -2.32 -17.18 -1.79
C LEU A 170 -0.87 -17.57 -1.99
N TYR A 171 0.04 -16.63 -2.30
CA TYR A 171 1.45 -16.97 -2.45
C TYR A 171 2.04 -17.56 -1.16
N HIS A 172 1.68 -16.99 -0.01
CA HIS A 172 2.09 -17.52 1.29
C HIS A 172 1.54 -18.93 1.53
N PHE A 173 0.26 -19.16 1.24
CA PHE A 173 -0.36 -20.49 1.33
C PHE A 173 0.39 -21.51 0.47
N LEU A 174 0.65 -21.20 -0.81
CA LEU A 174 1.33 -22.11 -1.72
C LEU A 174 2.73 -22.47 -1.23
N ILE A 175 3.49 -21.50 -0.69
CA ILE A 175 4.82 -21.76 -0.12
C ILE A 175 4.71 -22.61 1.16
N LYS A 176 3.78 -22.27 2.07
CA LYS A 176 3.61 -22.96 3.36
C LYS A 176 3.19 -24.43 3.20
N HIS A 177 2.41 -24.72 2.17
CA HIS A 177 1.92 -26.07 1.88
C HIS A 177 2.80 -26.81 0.85
N ASN A 178 4.07 -26.40 0.71
CA ASN A 178 5.06 -27.03 -0.17
C ASN A 178 4.59 -27.18 -1.64
N PHE A 179 3.99 -26.13 -2.17
CA PHE A 179 3.52 -26.01 -3.55
C PHE A 179 2.61 -27.16 -4.01
N PRO A 180 1.38 -27.24 -3.47
CA PRO A 180 0.43 -28.30 -3.82
C PRO A 180 0.08 -28.34 -5.32
N GLU A 181 -0.38 -29.48 -5.80
CA GLU A 181 -0.90 -29.60 -7.16
C GLU A 181 -2.22 -28.83 -7.36
N GLY A 182 -2.73 -28.78 -8.59
CA GLY A 182 -3.97 -28.08 -8.94
C GLY A 182 -3.81 -26.60 -9.31
N TYR A 183 -2.57 -26.12 -9.44
CA TYR A 183 -2.26 -24.73 -9.82
C TYR A 183 -1.41 -24.66 -11.09
N GLN A 184 -1.57 -23.58 -11.85
CA GLN A 184 -0.76 -23.28 -13.02
C GLN A 184 -0.51 -21.78 -13.18
N VAL A 185 0.55 -21.42 -13.90
CA VAL A 185 0.84 -20.02 -14.26
C VAL A 185 0.16 -19.67 -15.57
N LEU A 186 -0.73 -18.69 -15.53
CA LEU A 186 -1.34 -18.07 -16.72
C LEU A 186 -1.10 -16.57 -16.72
N CYS A 187 -1.05 -15.97 -17.91
CA CYS A 187 -1.18 -14.52 -18.00
C CYS A 187 -2.63 -14.08 -17.74
N TRP A 188 -2.85 -12.82 -17.37
CA TRP A 188 -4.19 -12.26 -17.14
C TRP A 188 -5.14 -12.46 -18.33
N ASN A 189 -4.66 -12.34 -19.57
CA ASN A 189 -5.44 -12.64 -20.76
C ASN A 189 -5.91 -14.10 -20.77
N CYS A 190 -4.97 -15.05 -20.68
CA CYS A 190 -5.28 -16.48 -20.77
C CYS A 190 -6.16 -16.95 -19.62
N ASN A 191 -5.90 -16.50 -18.39
CA ASN A 191 -6.73 -16.81 -17.24
C ASN A 191 -8.17 -16.30 -17.46
N ASN A 192 -8.33 -15.04 -17.89
CA ASN A 192 -9.65 -14.49 -18.11
C ASN A 192 -10.39 -15.18 -19.28
N ILE A 193 -9.71 -15.50 -20.37
CA ILE A 193 -10.28 -16.26 -21.50
C ILE A 193 -10.73 -17.65 -21.04
N LYS A 194 -9.90 -18.36 -20.27
CA LYS A 194 -10.25 -19.67 -19.69
C LYS A 194 -11.56 -19.55 -18.90
N LYS A 195 -11.64 -18.61 -17.96
CA LYS A 195 -12.85 -18.37 -17.15
C LYS A 195 -14.09 -17.99 -17.95
N ILE A 196 -13.95 -17.20 -19.02
CA ILE A 196 -15.08 -16.84 -19.88
C ILE A 196 -15.61 -18.09 -20.58
N ARG A 197 -14.71 -18.90 -21.13
CA ARG A 197 -15.00 -20.08 -21.96
C ARG A 197 -15.25 -21.36 -21.17
N GLU A 198 -15.08 -21.35 -19.85
CA GLU A 198 -15.49 -22.44 -18.98
C GLU A 198 -16.96 -22.82 -19.24
N PRO A 199 -17.26 -24.11 -19.49
CA PRO A 199 -18.61 -24.59 -19.68
C PRO A 199 -19.51 -24.21 -18.49
N LYS A 200 -20.66 -23.61 -18.78
CA LYS A 200 -21.65 -23.20 -17.78
C LYS A 200 -23.00 -23.76 -18.15
N LYS A 201 -23.75 -24.25 -17.16
CA LYS A 201 -25.18 -24.53 -17.30
C LYS A 201 -25.93 -23.21 -17.39
N LEU A 202 -26.08 -22.70 -18.62
CA LEU A 202 -26.79 -21.45 -18.89
C LEU A 202 -28.28 -21.71 -19.08
N SER A 203 -29.10 -20.78 -18.61
CA SER A 203 -30.54 -20.78 -18.90
C SER A 203 -30.80 -20.74 -20.41
N GLN A 204 -31.69 -21.63 -20.86
CA GLN A 204 -32.06 -21.79 -22.27
C GLN A 204 -33.36 -21.07 -22.63
N THR A 205 -33.88 -20.21 -21.75
CA THR A 205 -35.03 -19.38 -22.13
C THR A 205 -34.66 -18.46 -23.30
N ILE A 206 -35.59 -18.25 -24.23
CA ILE A 206 -35.38 -17.37 -25.39
C ILE A 206 -34.96 -15.97 -24.93
N LYS A 207 -35.53 -15.48 -23.82
CA LYS A 207 -35.18 -14.19 -23.21
C LYS A 207 -33.70 -14.11 -22.82
N ASP A 208 -33.18 -15.15 -22.18
CA ASP A 208 -31.79 -15.19 -21.72
C ASP A 208 -30.81 -15.38 -22.88
N ILE A 209 -31.17 -16.20 -23.88
CA ILE A 209 -30.40 -16.35 -25.13
C ILE A 209 -30.26 -14.98 -25.82
N LYS A 210 -31.38 -14.31 -26.09
CA LYS A 210 -31.40 -12.96 -26.68
C LYS A 210 -30.69 -11.91 -25.83
N SER A 211 -30.65 -12.08 -24.50
CA SER A 211 -29.87 -11.19 -23.63
C SER A 211 -28.37 -11.37 -23.84
N ARG A 212 -27.89 -12.60 -23.98
CA ARG A 212 -26.47 -12.90 -24.21
C ARG A 212 -26.00 -12.45 -25.59
N GLU A 213 -26.81 -12.65 -26.62
CA GLU A 213 -26.54 -12.15 -27.98
C GLU A 213 -26.40 -10.63 -27.97
N ARG A 214 -27.37 -9.91 -27.38
CA ARG A 214 -27.30 -8.44 -27.24
C ARG A 214 -26.06 -7.98 -26.47
N GLU A 215 -25.62 -8.73 -25.46
CA GLU A 215 -24.39 -8.39 -24.73
C GLU A 215 -23.14 -8.60 -25.60
N ALA A 216 -23.09 -9.68 -26.39
CA ALA A 216 -22.02 -9.95 -27.33
C ALA A 216 -21.92 -8.88 -28.43
N ASP A 217 -23.06 -8.49 -29.02
CA ASP A 217 -23.12 -7.44 -30.04
C ASP A 217 -22.65 -6.09 -29.50
N ARG A 218 -23.09 -5.72 -28.30
CA ARG A 218 -22.63 -4.50 -27.61
C ARG A 218 -21.13 -4.54 -27.37
N LYS A 219 -20.59 -5.68 -26.94
CA LYS A 219 -19.15 -5.86 -26.73
C LYS A 219 -18.40 -5.64 -28.04
N ILE A 220 -18.82 -6.29 -29.13
CA ILE A 220 -18.19 -6.12 -30.46
C ILE A 220 -18.23 -4.65 -30.88
N LYS A 221 -19.41 -4.02 -30.84
CA LYS A 221 -19.60 -2.61 -31.24
C LYS A 221 -18.70 -1.66 -30.45
N VAL A 222 -18.66 -1.79 -29.13
CA VAL A 222 -17.83 -0.95 -28.25
C VAL A 222 -16.34 -1.18 -28.51
N MET A 223 -15.88 -2.43 -28.61
CA MET A 223 -14.47 -2.73 -28.86
C MET A 223 -14.01 -2.24 -30.23
N THR A 224 -14.85 -2.39 -31.26
CA THR A 224 -14.58 -1.91 -32.61
C THR A 224 -14.48 -0.38 -32.65
N TYR A 225 -15.42 0.33 -32.03
CA TYR A 225 -15.41 1.79 -31.96
C TYR A 225 -14.10 2.33 -31.36
N TYR A 226 -13.77 1.90 -30.14
CA TYR A 226 -12.58 2.39 -29.44
C TYR A 226 -11.26 1.88 -30.04
N SER A 227 -11.30 0.83 -30.86
CA SER A 227 -10.14 0.36 -31.64
C SER A 227 -9.99 1.07 -32.98
N LYS A 228 -10.97 1.90 -33.38
CA LYS A 228 -11.08 2.52 -34.71
C LYS A 228 -11.02 1.48 -35.84
N GLY A 229 -11.82 0.43 -35.71
CA GLY A 229 -11.83 -0.71 -36.64
C GLY A 229 -11.63 -2.03 -35.90
N LYS A 230 -10.83 -2.95 -36.45
CA LYS A 230 -10.63 -4.30 -35.88
C LYS A 230 -10.27 -4.24 -34.37
N PRO A 231 -11.04 -4.90 -33.49
CA PRO A 231 -10.79 -4.92 -32.04
C PRO A 231 -9.35 -5.29 -31.69
N LYS A 232 -8.65 -4.39 -31.00
CA LYS A 232 -7.26 -4.63 -30.56
C LYS A 232 -6.91 -3.81 -29.33
N CYS A 233 -5.98 -4.34 -28.53
CA CYS A 233 -5.40 -3.62 -27.42
C CYS A 233 -4.65 -2.36 -27.92
N LYS A 234 -4.98 -1.19 -27.39
CA LYS A 234 -4.30 0.07 -27.75
C LYS A 234 -2.80 0.03 -27.44
N CYS A 235 -2.41 -0.70 -26.38
CA CYS A 235 -1.03 -0.81 -25.92
C CYS A 235 -0.19 -1.81 -26.74
N CYS A 236 -0.46 -3.12 -26.64
CA CYS A 236 0.37 -4.17 -27.25
C CYS A 236 -0.21 -4.77 -28.54
N LYS A 237 -1.29 -4.19 -29.07
CA LYS A 237 -1.98 -4.63 -30.30
C LYS A 237 -2.57 -6.04 -30.28
N TYR A 238 -2.59 -6.71 -29.11
CA TYR A 238 -3.29 -7.99 -28.93
C TYR A 238 -4.69 -7.96 -29.54
N SER A 239 -4.97 -8.88 -30.45
CA SER A 239 -6.23 -8.99 -31.21
C SER A 239 -6.65 -10.44 -31.47
N LYS A 240 -5.96 -11.43 -30.89
CA LYS A 240 -6.20 -12.86 -31.12
C LYS A 240 -7.58 -13.35 -30.65
N SER A 241 -8.15 -12.71 -29.63
CA SER A 241 -9.48 -13.05 -29.10
C SER A 241 -10.14 -11.85 -28.47
N LEU A 242 -11.42 -11.61 -28.79
CA LEU A 242 -12.24 -10.56 -28.20
C LEU A 242 -12.42 -10.74 -26.68
N ASP A 243 -12.36 -11.99 -26.19
CA ASP A 243 -12.44 -12.31 -24.76
C ASP A 243 -11.19 -11.96 -23.97
N GLY A 244 -10.09 -11.70 -24.68
CA GLY A 244 -8.88 -11.13 -24.09
C GLY A 244 -8.89 -9.61 -24.01
N LEU A 245 -9.95 -8.94 -24.49
CA LEU A 245 -10.08 -7.47 -24.50
C LEU A 245 -11.08 -6.97 -23.45
N THR A 246 -10.80 -5.79 -22.92
CA THR A 246 -11.59 -5.09 -21.90
C THR A 246 -11.53 -3.58 -22.11
N ILE A 247 -12.44 -2.86 -21.47
CA ILE A 247 -12.48 -1.40 -21.45
C ILE A 247 -11.73 -0.88 -20.22
N ASP A 248 -10.79 0.02 -20.48
CA ASP A 248 -10.00 0.75 -19.50
C ASP A 248 -10.41 2.21 -19.47
N HIS A 249 -10.44 2.78 -18.27
CA HIS A 249 -10.59 4.21 -18.04
C HIS A 249 -9.21 4.86 -18.15
N ILE A 250 -9.01 5.77 -19.12
CA ILE A 250 -7.68 6.34 -19.41
C ILE A 250 -7.07 6.98 -18.15
N GLU A 251 -7.84 7.81 -17.46
CA GLU A 251 -7.45 8.51 -16.21
C GLU A 251 -7.88 7.76 -14.93
N GLY A 252 -8.25 6.49 -15.06
CA GLY A 252 -8.77 5.70 -13.94
C GLY A 252 -10.20 6.07 -13.54
N ARG A 253 -10.64 5.59 -12.37
CA ARG A 253 -12.06 5.63 -11.95
C ARG A 253 -12.40 6.69 -10.90
N LYS A 254 -11.51 7.64 -10.62
CA LYS A 254 -11.72 8.62 -9.55
C LYS A 254 -12.87 9.57 -9.87
N ASN A 255 -12.91 10.09 -11.10
CA ASN A 255 -13.81 11.16 -11.56
C ASN A 255 -14.66 10.72 -12.78
N VAL A 256 -15.28 9.54 -12.71
CA VAL A 256 -16.10 9.02 -13.81
C VAL A 256 -17.52 9.58 -13.77
N LYS A 257 -18.11 9.84 -14.95
CA LYS A 257 -19.49 10.34 -15.12
C LYS A 257 -20.58 9.28 -14.93
N HIS A 258 -20.20 8.09 -14.49
CA HIS A 258 -21.11 6.96 -14.26
C HIS A 258 -20.81 6.32 -12.90
N SER A 259 -21.71 5.46 -12.43
CA SER A 259 -21.49 4.72 -11.18
C SER A 259 -20.16 3.95 -11.19
N LYS A 260 -19.36 4.05 -10.12
CA LYS A 260 -18.10 3.30 -9.96
C LYS A 260 -18.29 1.78 -9.99
N LYS A 261 -19.50 1.30 -9.72
CA LYS A 261 -19.91 -0.11 -9.77
C LYS A 261 -20.28 -0.59 -11.18
N LEU A 262 -20.37 0.31 -12.16
CA LEU A 262 -20.72 -0.04 -13.53
C LEU A 262 -19.58 -0.82 -14.21
N GLY A 263 -19.91 -1.97 -14.82
CA GLY A 263 -18.97 -2.86 -15.50
C GLY A 263 -19.68 -3.86 -16.40
N GLY A 264 -18.91 -4.63 -17.18
CA GLY A 264 -19.44 -5.66 -18.09
C GLY A 264 -20.44 -5.11 -19.13
N GLY A 265 -21.44 -5.91 -19.49
CA GLY A 265 -22.48 -5.53 -20.45
C GLY A 265 -23.23 -4.22 -20.11
N LYS A 266 -23.39 -3.89 -18.83
CA LYS A 266 -24.02 -2.61 -18.41
C LYS A 266 -23.15 -1.41 -18.77
N LEU A 267 -21.82 -1.54 -18.66
CA LEU A 267 -20.91 -0.49 -19.11
C LEU A 267 -20.96 -0.34 -20.63
N TYR A 268 -20.98 -1.44 -21.39
CA TYR A 268 -21.09 -1.37 -22.84
C TYR A 268 -22.38 -0.66 -23.29
N TYR A 269 -23.50 -0.98 -22.65
CA TYR A 269 -24.75 -0.28 -22.88
C TYR A 269 -24.63 1.23 -22.62
N TRP A 270 -24.10 1.61 -21.45
CA TRP A 270 -23.93 3.03 -21.09
C TRP A 270 -23.03 3.77 -22.09
N LEU A 271 -21.93 3.16 -22.53
CA LEU A 271 -21.02 3.75 -23.51
C LEU A 271 -21.73 4.05 -24.84
N ILE A 272 -22.59 3.14 -25.30
CA ILE A 272 -23.37 3.32 -26.53
C ILE A 272 -24.39 4.45 -26.37
N GLN A 273 -25.12 4.49 -25.25
CA GLN A 273 -26.12 5.53 -24.98
C GLN A 273 -25.49 6.93 -24.84
N ASN A 274 -24.25 7.00 -24.34
CA ASN A 274 -23.52 8.24 -24.15
C ASN A 274 -22.60 8.59 -25.33
N LYS A 275 -22.89 8.06 -26.53
CA LYS A 275 -22.18 8.37 -27.78
C LYS A 275 -20.66 8.18 -27.70
N PHE A 276 -20.23 7.14 -26.97
CA PHE A 276 -18.84 6.72 -26.83
C PHE A 276 -17.86 7.82 -26.33
N PRO A 277 -17.91 8.18 -25.04
CA PRO A 277 -17.01 9.18 -24.47
C PRO A 277 -15.52 8.87 -24.70
N SER A 278 -14.69 9.89 -24.92
CA SER A 278 -13.26 9.75 -25.28
C SER A 278 -12.35 9.30 -24.14
N GLU A 279 -12.84 9.29 -22.90
CA GLU A 279 -12.13 8.91 -21.67
C GLU A 279 -11.86 7.40 -21.51
N PHE A 280 -12.21 6.60 -22.51
CA PHE A 280 -12.07 5.14 -22.53
C PHE A 280 -11.13 4.65 -23.62
N GLN A 281 -10.53 3.48 -23.40
CA GLN A 281 -9.73 2.77 -24.40
C GLN A 281 -9.89 1.26 -24.30
N VAL A 282 -9.62 0.55 -25.39
CA VAL A 282 -9.51 -0.92 -25.39
C VAL A 282 -8.11 -1.32 -24.92
N LEU A 283 -8.03 -2.16 -23.90
CA LEU A 283 -6.82 -2.86 -23.49
C LEU A 283 -7.07 -4.37 -23.45
N CYS A 284 -6.01 -5.16 -23.57
CA CYS A 284 -6.07 -6.55 -23.13
C CYS A 284 -5.96 -6.64 -21.60
N PHE A 285 -6.40 -7.75 -21.00
CA PHE A 285 -6.31 -7.96 -19.54
C PHE A 285 -4.88 -7.88 -18.99
N ASN A 286 -3.85 -8.34 -19.74
CA ASN A 286 -2.44 -8.16 -19.34
C ASN A 286 -2.09 -6.68 -19.16
N CYS A 287 -2.37 -5.86 -20.18
CA CYS A 287 -2.07 -4.42 -20.15
C CYS A 287 -2.95 -3.67 -19.15
N ASN A 288 -4.22 -4.03 -19.02
CA ASN A 288 -5.14 -3.41 -18.07
C ASN A 288 -4.72 -3.69 -16.62
N SER A 289 -4.39 -4.95 -16.29
CA SER A 289 -3.92 -5.32 -14.95
C SER A 289 -2.60 -4.64 -14.63
N ALA A 290 -1.63 -4.66 -15.55
CA ALA A 290 -0.34 -4.04 -15.31
C ALA A 290 -0.45 -2.52 -15.13
N LYS A 291 -1.33 -1.84 -15.89
CA LYS A 291 -1.64 -0.42 -15.70
C LYS A 291 -2.30 -0.17 -14.34
N SER A 292 -3.24 -1.01 -13.91
CA SER A 292 -3.89 -0.87 -12.60
C SER A 292 -2.89 -1.00 -11.44
N ASP A 293 -1.95 -1.94 -11.54
CA ASP A 293 -0.99 -2.22 -10.48
C ASP A 293 0.15 -1.19 -10.42
N LYS A 294 0.64 -0.72 -11.57
CA LYS A 294 1.85 0.13 -11.67
C LYS A 294 1.60 1.55 -12.17
N GLY A 295 0.35 1.90 -12.48
CA GLY A 295 -0.01 3.14 -13.18
C GLY A 295 0.27 3.13 -14.68
N LYS A 296 1.31 2.42 -15.13
CA LYS A 296 1.68 2.25 -16.54
C LYS A 296 1.97 0.79 -16.88
N CYS A 297 1.62 0.38 -18.10
CA CYS A 297 1.94 -0.95 -18.61
C CYS A 297 3.45 -1.06 -18.95
N PRO A 298 4.14 -2.16 -18.59
CA PRO A 298 5.55 -2.39 -18.91
C PRO A 298 5.91 -2.27 -20.39
N HIS A 299 4.98 -2.56 -21.31
CA HIS A 299 5.19 -2.37 -22.75
C HIS A 299 5.49 -0.90 -23.13
N LYS A 300 5.05 0.07 -22.32
CA LYS A 300 5.34 1.50 -22.52
C LYS A 300 6.65 1.97 -21.88
N LEU A 301 7.30 1.11 -21.09
CA LEU A 301 8.57 1.41 -20.41
C LEU A 301 9.77 0.83 -21.17
N LYS A 302 9.54 -0.14 -22.05
CA LYS A 302 10.57 -0.81 -22.86
C LYS A 302 10.77 -0.16 -24.24
N THR A 303 10.17 1.00 -24.49
CA THR A 303 10.29 1.76 -25.76
C THR A 303 11.40 2.82 -25.66
N THR A 304 12.60 2.37 -25.29
CA THR A 304 13.89 3.06 -25.45
C THR A 304 14.84 2.03 -26.02
#